data_AF-B4WV34-F1
#
_entry.id   AF-B4WV34-F1
#
_cell.length_a   1.000
_cell.length_b   1.000
_cell.length_c   1.000
_cell.angle_alpha   90.00
_cell.angle_beta   90.00
_cell.angle_gamma   90.00
#
_symmetry.space_group_name_H-M   'P 1'
#
loop_
_entity.id
_entity.type
_entity.pdbx_description
1 polymer ?
#
loop_
_entity_poly.entity_id
_entity_poly.type
_entity_poly.pdbx_seq_one_letter_code
_entity_poly.pdbx_strand_id
1 'polypeptide(L)'
;MKKVNLQEKLGKFNEYWSPKIVSEFNGHEVMVVKVLGEFNWHDHANTDDFFLVLSGELVIQMRNGDITLGPGELYIVPKGIEHCPKAEVETHLLLIEPKGVPNTGDDATAAKKVAI
;
A
#
# COMPACT_ATOMS: atom_id res chain seq x y z
N MET A 1 10.70 -20.14 11.61
CA MET A 1 9.83 -19.21 10.84
C MET A 1 9.12 -19.98 9.74
N LYS A 2 7.89 -19.62 9.38
CA LYS A 2 7.13 -20.24 8.28
C LYS A 2 7.14 -19.29 7.08
N LYS A 3 7.16 -19.84 5.86
CA LYS A 3 6.99 -19.06 4.64
C LYS A 3 5.63 -18.35 4.65
N VAL A 4 5.58 -17.15 4.07
CA VAL A 4 4.33 -16.40 3.87
C VAL A 4 3.87 -16.63 2.42
N ASN A 5 2.61 -17.03 2.26
CA ASN A 5 1.94 -17.04 0.96
C ASN A 5 1.03 -15.80 0.90
N LEU A 6 1.36 -14.84 0.03
CA LEU A 6 0.63 -13.57 -0.05
C LEU A 6 -0.82 -13.77 -0.51
N GLN A 7 -1.07 -14.69 -1.45
CA GLN A 7 -2.43 -15.01 -1.91
C GLN A 7 -3.29 -15.58 -0.77
N GLU A 8 -2.73 -16.49 0.04
CA GLU A 8 -3.44 -17.01 1.21
C GLU A 8 -3.76 -15.91 2.22
N LYS A 9 -2.86 -14.94 2.43
CA LYS A 9 -3.09 -13.81 3.34
C LYS A 9 -4.16 -12.85 2.81
N LEU A 10 -4.11 -12.52 1.53
CA LEU A 10 -5.13 -11.73 0.83
C LEU A 10 -6.51 -12.40 0.88
N GLY A 11 -6.56 -13.74 0.89
CA GLY A 11 -7.80 -14.50 1.04
C GLY A 11 -8.46 -14.43 2.43
N LYS A 12 -7.79 -13.85 3.45
CA LYS A 12 -8.31 -13.82 4.83
C LYS A 12 -9.19 -12.62 5.17
N PHE A 13 -9.26 -11.62 4.30
CA PHE A 13 -9.96 -10.35 4.57
C PHE A 13 -10.56 -9.79 3.28
N ASN A 14 -11.57 -8.94 3.39
CA ASN A 14 -12.28 -8.36 2.24
C ASN A 14 -12.33 -6.83 2.28
N GLU A 15 -11.84 -6.22 3.36
CA GLU A 15 -11.81 -4.78 3.56
C GLU A 15 -10.82 -4.12 2.59
N TYR A 16 -11.26 -3.04 1.94
CA TYR A 16 -10.40 -2.21 1.12
C TYR A 16 -9.67 -1.17 1.95
N TRP A 17 -8.51 -0.72 1.45
CA TRP A 17 -7.69 0.33 2.08
C TRP A 17 -7.34 0.02 3.55
N SER A 18 -7.27 -1.28 3.89
CA SER A 18 -6.94 -1.77 5.23
C SER A 18 -5.71 -2.67 5.16
N PRO A 19 -4.49 -2.10 5.20
CA PRO A 19 -3.26 -2.87 5.14
C PRO A 19 -3.16 -3.87 6.29
N LYS A 20 -2.75 -5.10 5.97
CA LYS A 20 -2.53 -6.18 6.95
C LYS A 20 -1.06 -6.60 6.95
N ILE A 21 -0.46 -6.65 8.14
CA ILE A 21 0.94 -7.03 8.33
C ILE A 21 1.06 -8.54 8.16
N VAL A 22 1.96 -8.98 7.28
CA VAL A 22 2.21 -10.40 6.98
C VAL A 22 3.60 -10.86 7.43
N SER A 23 4.54 -9.94 7.59
CA SER A 23 5.89 -10.19 8.12
C SER A 23 6.54 -8.88 8.57
N GLU A 24 7.64 -8.98 9.33
CA GLU A 24 8.52 -7.85 9.64
C GLU A 24 9.97 -8.21 9.30
N PHE A 25 10.78 -7.24 8.87
CA PHE A 25 12.22 -7.40 8.69
C PHE A 25 12.95 -6.05 8.88
N ASN A 26 14.06 -6.04 9.63
CA ASN A 26 14.88 -4.82 9.84
C ASN A 26 14.07 -3.57 10.23
N GLY A 27 13.06 -3.70 11.08
CA GLY A 27 12.20 -2.58 11.50
C GLY A 27 11.17 -2.13 10.45
N HIS A 28 10.97 -2.89 9.39
CA HIS A 28 9.97 -2.65 8.36
C HIS A 28 8.83 -3.67 8.47
N GLU A 29 7.63 -3.21 8.18
CA GLU A 29 6.44 -4.04 8.03
C GLU A 29 6.28 -4.42 6.55
N VAL A 30 6.08 -5.71 6.27
CA VAL A 30 5.64 -6.20 4.98
C VAL A 30 4.14 -6.41 5.07
N MET A 31 3.38 -5.76 4.20
CA MET A 31 1.93 -5.75 4.24
C MET A 31 1.30 -6.11 2.92
N VAL A 32 0.08 -6.63 2.99
CA VAL A 32 -0.80 -6.76 1.83
C VAL A 32 -2.06 -5.93 2.03
N VAL A 33 -2.60 -5.39 0.95
CA VAL A 33 -3.84 -4.62 0.96
C VAL A 33 -4.64 -4.88 -0.32
N LYS A 34 -5.97 -4.81 -0.20
CA LYS A 34 -6.88 -4.74 -1.33
C LYS A 34 -7.33 -3.29 -1.50
N VAL A 35 -7.37 -2.79 -2.72
CA VAL A 35 -7.77 -1.41 -3.01
C VAL A 35 -8.81 -1.39 -4.12
N LEU A 36 -9.77 -0.47 -4.00
CA LEU A 36 -10.84 -0.23 -4.97
C LEU A 36 -11.38 1.19 -4.76
N GLY A 37 -11.61 1.90 -5.86
CA GLY A 37 -12.00 3.30 -5.86
C GLY A 37 -10.80 4.22 -5.66
N GLU A 38 -11.09 5.45 -5.25
CA GLU A 38 -10.09 6.48 -4.95
C GLU A 38 -9.76 6.48 -3.45
N PHE A 39 -8.48 6.69 -3.11
CA PHE A 39 -8.07 6.93 -1.74
C PHE A 39 -8.07 8.44 -1.43
N ASN A 40 -7.22 8.88 -0.50
CA ASN A 40 -7.03 10.29 -0.19
C ASN A 40 -5.81 10.82 -0.93
N TRP A 41 -5.85 12.10 -1.32
CA TRP A 41 -4.62 12.85 -1.58
C TRP A 41 -3.85 13.00 -0.27
N HIS A 42 -2.60 12.55 -0.27
CA HIS A 42 -1.75 12.57 0.91
C HIS A 42 -0.26 12.61 0.52
N ASP A 43 0.60 12.86 1.51
CA ASP A 43 2.04 12.79 1.39
C ASP A 43 2.65 12.18 2.64
N HIS A 44 3.88 11.67 2.50
CA HIS A 44 4.66 11.17 3.62
C HIS A 44 5.88 12.08 3.81
N ALA A 45 5.87 12.94 4.82
CA ALA A 45 6.96 13.92 5.01
C ALA A 45 8.35 13.30 5.22
N ASN A 46 8.41 12.08 5.79
CA ASN A 46 9.66 11.50 6.30
C ASN A 46 10.05 10.17 5.64
N THR A 47 9.16 9.54 4.88
CA THR A 47 9.37 8.21 4.30
C THR A 47 8.92 8.20 2.86
N ASP A 48 9.61 7.43 2.02
CA ASP A 48 9.09 7.09 0.71
C ASP A 48 7.92 6.12 0.88
N ASP A 49 7.02 6.09 -0.10
CA ASP A 49 5.88 5.17 -0.13
C ASP A 49 6.05 4.13 -1.25
N PHE A 50 5.85 2.85 -0.92
CA PHE A 50 6.20 1.71 -1.76
C PHE A 50 4.94 1.00 -2.25
N PHE A 51 4.82 0.83 -3.57
CA PHE A 51 3.71 0.13 -4.21
C PHE A 51 4.22 -0.97 -5.14
N LEU A 52 3.83 -2.22 -4.89
CA LEU A 52 3.98 -3.31 -5.87
C LEU A 52 2.61 -3.93 -6.14
N VAL A 53 2.18 -3.94 -7.40
CA VAL A 53 0.91 -4.55 -7.80
C VAL A 53 1.08 -6.07 -7.94
N LEU A 54 0.26 -6.82 -7.22
CA LEU A 54 0.19 -8.29 -7.27
C LEU A 54 -0.90 -8.79 -8.23
N SER A 55 -2.00 -8.04 -8.35
CA SER A 55 -3.13 -8.31 -9.25
C SER A 55 -3.94 -7.01 -9.44
N GLY A 56 -4.63 -6.86 -10.57
CA GLY A 56 -5.39 -5.65 -10.91
C GLY A 56 -4.55 -4.57 -11.58
N GLU A 57 -4.95 -3.32 -11.40
CA GLU A 57 -4.29 -2.13 -11.96
C GLU A 57 -4.43 -0.96 -10.97
N LEU A 58 -3.29 -0.34 -10.64
CA LEU A 58 -3.23 0.84 -9.78
C LEU A 58 -2.84 2.06 -10.59
N VAL A 59 -3.58 3.16 -10.45
CA VAL A 59 -3.18 4.49 -10.90
C VAL A 59 -2.76 5.30 -9.68
N ILE A 60 -1.52 5.76 -9.64
CA ILE A 60 -1.05 6.71 -8.64
C ILE A 60 -1.16 8.10 -9.27
N GLN A 61 -2.16 8.86 -8.85
CA GLN A 61 -2.37 10.21 -9.34
C GLN A 61 -1.34 11.14 -8.72
N MET A 62 -0.70 11.96 -9.56
CA MET A 62 0.35 12.89 -9.14
C MET A 62 0.08 14.27 -9.72
N ARG A 63 0.62 15.32 -9.10
CA ARG A 63 0.46 16.69 -9.61
C ARG A 63 1.06 16.91 -11.01
N ASN A 64 2.07 16.12 -11.37
CA ASN A 64 2.82 16.27 -12.63
C ASN A 64 2.62 15.09 -13.61
N GLY A 65 1.54 14.33 -13.46
CA GLY A 65 1.19 13.22 -14.35
C GLY A 65 1.12 11.88 -13.62
N ASP A 66 0.09 11.12 -13.95
CA ASP A 66 -0.25 9.88 -13.26
C ASP A 66 0.71 8.74 -13.66
N ILE A 67 0.91 7.81 -12.72
CA ILE A 67 1.67 6.57 -12.93
C ILE A 67 0.69 5.40 -12.89
N THR A 68 0.62 4.60 -13.96
CA THR A 68 -0.19 3.38 -14.01
C THR A 68 0.71 2.16 -13.80
N LEU A 69 0.28 1.25 -12.94
CA LEU A 69 0.97 0.01 -12.59
C LEU A 69 0.05 -1.19 -12.79
N GLY A 70 0.53 -2.20 -13.52
CA GLY A 70 -0.04 -3.52 -13.64
C GLY A 70 0.72 -4.58 -12.81
N PRO A 71 0.28 -5.86 -12.84
CA PRO A 71 0.86 -6.90 -12.01
C PRO A 71 2.36 -7.12 -12.26
N GLY A 72 3.15 -7.13 -11.17
CA GLY A 72 4.60 -7.23 -11.20
C GLY A 72 5.32 -5.89 -11.33
N GLU A 73 4.60 -4.79 -11.51
CA GLU A 73 5.16 -3.44 -11.59
C GLU A 73 5.19 -2.76 -10.22
N LEU A 74 6.26 -2.02 -10.01
CA LEU A 74 6.63 -1.36 -8.77
C LEU A 74 6.79 0.14 -9.02
N TYR A 75 6.32 0.96 -8.09
CA TYR A 75 6.70 2.36 -8.01
C TYR A 75 6.97 2.78 -6.57
N ILE A 76 7.88 3.72 -6.40
CA ILE A 76 8.19 4.35 -5.13
C ILE A 76 7.87 5.83 -5.27
N VAL A 77 6.91 6.31 -4.49
CA VAL A 77 6.65 7.75 -4.36
C VAL A 77 7.67 8.33 -3.39
N PRO A 78 8.55 9.25 -3.83
CA PRO A 78 9.53 9.85 -2.93
C PRO A 78 8.83 10.63 -1.81
N LYS A 79 9.44 10.66 -0.63
CA LYS A 79 8.95 11.43 0.52
C LYS A 79 8.64 12.89 0.17
N GLY A 80 7.58 13.42 0.76
CA GLY A 80 7.09 14.78 0.57
C GLY A 80 6.40 15.03 -0.78
N ILE A 81 6.19 13.98 -1.58
CA ILE A 81 5.42 14.09 -2.82
C ILE A 81 3.97 13.70 -2.57
N GLU A 82 3.09 14.68 -2.77
CA GLU A 82 1.65 14.50 -2.67
C GLU A 82 1.12 13.64 -3.83
N HIS A 83 0.30 12.64 -3.50
CA HIS A 83 -0.22 11.67 -4.45
C HIS A 83 -1.58 11.10 -4.00
N CYS A 84 -2.31 10.48 -4.92
CA CYS A 84 -3.56 9.78 -4.63
C CYS A 84 -3.64 8.44 -5.37
N PRO A 85 -3.51 7.30 -4.67
CA PRO A 85 -3.74 5.99 -5.24
C PRO A 85 -5.21 5.77 -5.60
N LYS A 86 -5.47 5.21 -6.78
CA LYS A 86 -6.80 4.93 -7.32
C LYS A 86 -6.80 3.60 -8.06
N ALA A 87 -7.86 2.80 -7.89
CA ALA A 87 -8.04 1.55 -8.61
C ALA A 87 -9.49 1.40 -9.13
N GLU A 88 -9.66 1.25 -10.44
CA GLU A 88 -10.99 1.05 -11.07
C GLU A 88 -11.50 -0.39 -10.92
N VAL A 89 -10.57 -1.34 -10.71
CA VAL A 89 -10.84 -2.75 -10.42
C VAL A 89 -10.19 -3.14 -9.10
N GLU A 90 -10.70 -4.18 -8.44
CA GLU A 90 -10.07 -4.67 -7.21
C GLU A 90 -8.61 -5.01 -7.50
N THR A 91 -7.72 -4.33 -6.79
CA THR A 91 -6.28 -4.40 -7.01
C THR A 91 -5.61 -4.80 -5.71
N HIS A 92 -4.68 -5.76 -5.79
CA HIS A 92 -3.98 -6.29 -4.63
C HIS A 92 -2.56 -5.77 -4.65
N LEU A 93 -2.12 -5.19 -3.54
CA LEU A 93 -0.80 -4.59 -3.42
C LEU A 93 0.03 -5.27 -2.35
N LEU A 94 1.34 -5.29 -2.56
CA LEU A 94 2.34 -5.44 -1.50
C LEU A 94 2.84 -4.04 -1.14
N LEU A 95 2.84 -3.73 0.15
CA LEU A 95 3.41 -2.51 0.71
C LEU A 95 4.57 -2.87 1.63
N ILE A 96 5.60 -2.02 1.67
CA ILE A 96 6.72 -2.14 2.60
C ILE A 96 7.04 -0.75 3.14
N GLU A 97 7.01 -0.60 4.45
CA GLU A 97 7.33 0.68 5.09
C GLU A 97 7.93 0.48 6.48
N PRO A 98 8.65 1.48 7.04
CA PRO A 98 9.08 1.45 8.42
C PRO A 98 7.90 1.25 9.39
N LYS A 99 8.15 0.51 10.47
CA LYS A 99 7.13 0.24 11.48
C LYS A 99 6.61 1.54 12.10
N GLY A 100 5.28 1.63 12.22
CA GLY A 100 4.61 2.78 12.82
C GLY A 100 4.37 3.97 11.90
N VAL A 101 4.72 3.87 10.61
CA VAL A 101 4.34 4.90 9.63
C VAL A 101 2.82 4.85 9.40
N PRO A 102 2.11 5.99 9.48
CA PRO A 102 0.71 6.08 9.08
C PRO A 102 0.60 5.99 7.55
N ASN A 103 -0.30 5.16 7.03
CA ASN A 103 -0.47 4.93 5.58
C ASN A 103 -1.06 6.13 4.81
N THR A 104 -1.31 7.25 5.49
CA THR A 104 -1.73 8.53 4.93
C THR A 104 -0.75 9.65 5.26
N GLY A 105 0.38 9.34 5.92
CA GLY A 105 1.26 10.35 6.51
C GLY A 105 0.73 11.04 7.77
N ASP A 106 -0.52 10.78 8.16
CA ASP A 106 -1.20 11.39 9.31
C ASP A 106 -1.90 10.34 10.19
N ASP A 107 -1.51 10.26 11.46
CA ASP A 107 -2.09 9.35 12.45
C ASP A 107 -3.61 9.50 12.62
N ALA A 108 -4.17 10.68 12.38
CA ALA A 108 -5.60 10.94 12.53
C ALA A 108 -6.45 10.29 11.41
N THR A 109 -5.83 10.03 10.24
CA THR A 109 -6.50 9.49 9.06
C THR A 109 -6.01 8.08 8.70
N ALA A 110 -5.00 7.57 9.41
CA ALA A 110 -4.41 6.27 9.18
C ALA A 110 -5.36 5.11 9.52
N ALA A 111 -5.31 4.07 8.68
CA ALA A 111 -5.93 2.79 8.98
C ALA A 111 -5.17 2.07 10.10
N LYS A 112 -5.90 1.38 10.98
CA LYS A 112 -5.27 0.48 11.96
C LYS A 112 -4.69 -0.74 11.24
N LYS A 113 -3.38 -0.89 11.30
CA LYS A 113 -2.67 -2.08 10.80
C LYS A 113 -2.81 -3.24 11.78
N VAL A 114 -3.13 -4.42 11.25
CA VAL A 114 -3.33 -5.64 12.04
C VAL A 114 -2.50 -6.77 11.42
N ALA A 115 -1.83 -7.57 12.26
CA ALA A 115 -1.08 -8.74 11.82
C ALA A 115 -2.02 -9.95 11.57
N ILE A 116 -1.80 -10.68 10.47
CA ILE A 116 -2.63 -11.83 10.03
C ILE A 116 -1.78 -13.01 9.54
#